data_AF-A0A374BHP3-F1
#
_entry.id   AF-A0A374BHP3-F1
#
_cell.length_a   1.000
_cell.length_b   1.000
_cell.length_c   1.000
_cell.angle_alpha   90.00
_cell.angle_beta   90.00
_cell.angle_gamma   90.00
#
_symmetry.space_group_name_H-M   'P 1'
#
loop_
_entity.id
_entity.type
_entity.pdbx_description
1 polymer ?
#
loop_
_entity_poly.entity_id
_entity_poly.type
_entity_poly.pdbx_seq_one_letter_code
_entity_poly.pdbx_strand_id
1 'polypeptide(L)'
;MKQKKFMTFSCIVFSAVIFLTSCGENKPQSDLSAVDSVSNMPESTVSKPSSEFENITVETEKYENEQLTFTYEGKSYTLPLSRDNFKDDIVYYPGSKLHSEQIINNKFGEKVTAVLTVDDGITKIKLCDVIGQNGKVFSNSGGICTMTRTGGSACEFTDPQRTLKADLNDLIVYQEINYPDEVDDVVYVGYLFKDNNFILNQLYVAEYDENGEKNYEEQLNRDLPSFFGTVQTIGDNMAEIKLTDKKTVCTVPTYYCDGELSEGLEVMVILDCSTDLFDSGKSESFDYAVICTDPAEYDPSGHEFGTLAYAKADSNNLGRFIYTEIGDIEK
;
A
#
# COMPACT_ATOMS: atom_id res chain seq x y z
N MET A 1 -14.19 30.73 -18.52
CA MET A 1 -12.82 31.25 -18.72
C MET A 1 -11.95 30.10 -19.22
N LYS A 2 -11.18 30.29 -20.30
CA LYS A 2 -10.40 29.22 -20.94
C LYS A 2 -9.23 28.81 -20.03
N GLN A 3 -9.22 27.56 -19.55
CA GLN A 3 -8.05 26.96 -18.91
C GLN A 3 -6.98 26.65 -19.98
N LYS A 4 -5.75 27.09 -19.73
CA LYS A 4 -4.57 26.70 -20.49
C LYS A 4 -4.17 25.30 -20.00
N LYS A 5 -4.25 24.29 -20.87
CA LYS A 5 -3.65 22.97 -20.62
C LYS A 5 -2.12 23.11 -20.74
N PHE A 6 -1.40 22.79 -19.67
CA PHE A 6 0.01 22.48 -19.75
C PHE A 6 0.15 21.01 -20.14
N MET A 7 1.00 20.76 -21.13
CA MET A 7 1.26 19.45 -21.72
C MET A 7 2.39 18.80 -20.92
N THR A 8 2.08 17.79 -20.12
CA THR A 8 3.08 16.99 -19.41
C THR A 8 3.30 15.70 -20.20
N PHE A 9 4.53 15.50 -20.67
CA PHE A 9 4.97 14.24 -21.30
C PHE A 9 5.20 13.19 -20.21
N SER A 10 4.32 12.20 -20.08
CA SER A 10 4.56 10.99 -19.29
C SER A 10 5.15 9.91 -20.19
N CYS A 11 6.41 9.54 -19.95
CA CYS A 11 7.01 8.33 -20.51
C CYS A 11 6.55 7.12 -19.68
N ILE A 12 5.58 6.37 -20.16
CA ILE A 12 5.18 5.08 -19.58
C ILE A 12 6.17 4.01 -20.03
N VAL A 13 6.89 3.40 -19.09
CA VAL A 13 7.69 2.19 -19.32
C VAL A 13 6.81 0.99 -18.96
N PHE A 14 6.27 0.33 -19.99
CA PHE A 14 5.63 -0.98 -19.82
C PHE A 14 6.71 -2.06 -19.64
N SER A 15 6.93 -2.53 -18.42
CA SER A 15 7.63 -3.80 -18.16
C SER A 15 6.68 -4.95 -18.51
N ALA A 16 6.83 -5.49 -19.71
CA ALA A 16 6.10 -6.67 -20.18
C ALA A 16 6.41 -7.89 -19.31
N VAL A 17 5.40 -8.37 -18.56
CA VAL A 17 5.43 -9.69 -17.93
C VAL A 17 5.09 -10.73 -19.01
N ILE A 18 6.11 -11.41 -19.53
CA ILE A 18 5.91 -12.53 -20.47
C ILE A 18 5.63 -13.80 -19.66
N PHE A 19 4.38 -14.26 -19.65
CA PHE A 19 4.02 -15.59 -19.19
C PHE A 19 4.34 -16.62 -20.28
N LEU A 20 5.39 -17.44 -20.09
CA LEU A 20 5.60 -18.65 -20.89
C LEU A 20 4.70 -19.77 -20.34
N THR A 21 3.61 -20.05 -21.05
CA THR A 21 2.80 -21.26 -20.84
C THR A 21 3.61 -22.50 -21.21
N SER A 22 3.90 -23.36 -20.23
CA SER A 22 4.43 -24.70 -20.46
C SER A 22 3.30 -25.63 -20.91
N CYS A 23 3.53 -26.36 -22.00
CA CYS A 23 2.74 -27.53 -22.39
C CYS A 23 3.70 -28.55 -23.00
N GLY A 24 3.70 -29.76 -22.47
CA GLY A 24 4.30 -30.92 -23.14
C GLY A 24 5.00 -31.89 -22.21
N GLU A 25 4.23 -32.77 -21.57
CA GLU A 25 4.73 -34.10 -21.20
C GLU A 25 5.22 -34.82 -22.46
N ASN A 26 6.36 -35.53 -22.35
CA ASN A 26 6.53 -36.87 -22.92
C ASN A 26 7.87 -37.47 -22.46
N LYS A 27 7.78 -38.57 -21.71
CA LYS A 27 8.85 -39.57 -21.58
C LYS A 27 8.81 -40.49 -22.80
N PRO A 28 9.95 -41.04 -23.23
CA PRO A 28 10.08 -42.48 -23.05
C PRO A 28 11.46 -42.92 -22.53
N GLN A 29 11.41 -44.09 -21.91
CA GLN A 29 12.48 -44.89 -21.34
C GLN A 29 13.02 -45.87 -22.40
N SER A 30 14.35 -46.08 -22.45
CA SER A 30 14.99 -47.41 -22.43
C SER A 30 16.50 -47.38 -22.73
N ASP A 31 17.27 -47.86 -21.74
CA ASP A 31 18.40 -48.81 -21.78
C ASP A 31 19.53 -48.69 -22.83
N LEU A 32 20.79 -48.60 -22.35
CA LEU A 32 21.74 -49.73 -22.38
C LEU A 32 23.12 -49.43 -21.74
N SER A 33 23.46 -50.33 -20.80
CA SER A 33 24.76 -50.96 -20.48
C SER A 33 26.02 -50.14 -20.10
N ALA A 34 26.33 -50.23 -18.80
CA ALA A 34 27.52 -50.82 -18.18
C ALA A 34 28.94 -50.39 -18.64
N VAL A 35 29.69 -49.79 -17.69
CA VAL A 35 31.08 -50.17 -17.39
C VAL A 35 31.32 -50.00 -15.89
N ASP A 36 31.62 -51.11 -15.21
CA ASP A 36 32.14 -51.16 -13.84
C ASP A 36 33.52 -50.50 -13.76
N SER A 37 33.75 -49.67 -12.74
CA SER A 37 35.09 -49.33 -12.28
C SER A 37 35.04 -49.01 -10.79
N VAL A 38 35.31 -50.04 -9.99
CA VAL A 38 35.57 -49.94 -8.56
C VAL A 38 36.83 -49.11 -8.34
N SER A 39 36.72 -47.98 -7.65
CA SER A 39 37.86 -47.39 -6.94
C SER A 39 37.47 -47.16 -5.48
N ASN A 40 38.12 -47.92 -4.60
CA ASN A 40 38.13 -47.67 -3.17
C ASN A 40 38.86 -46.35 -2.92
N MET A 41 38.12 -45.27 -2.65
CA MET A 41 38.62 -44.11 -1.93
C MET A 41 37.77 -43.91 -0.68
N PRO A 42 38.40 -43.57 0.46
CA PRO A 42 37.67 -43.33 1.70
C PRO A 42 36.69 -42.16 1.49
N GLU A 43 35.45 -42.34 1.95
CA GLU A 43 34.45 -41.28 2.04
C GLU A 43 35.07 -40.09 2.78
N SER A 44 35.45 -39.07 2.03
CA SER A 44 35.54 -37.74 2.60
C SER A 44 34.12 -37.35 2.92
N THR A 45 33.82 -37.17 4.20
CA THR A 45 32.72 -36.34 4.64
C THR A 45 32.98 -34.94 4.08
N VAL A 46 32.51 -34.71 2.85
CA VAL A 46 32.31 -33.37 2.33
C VAL A 46 31.20 -32.80 3.21
N SER A 47 31.62 -32.13 4.28
CA SER A 47 30.78 -31.18 4.98
C SER A 47 30.18 -30.28 3.91
N LYS A 48 28.88 -30.42 3.68
CA LYS A 48 28.08 -29.43 2.96
C LYS A 48 28.52 -28.08 3.52
N PRO A 49 28.89 -27.07 2.69
CA PRO A 49 29.06 -25.74 3.24
C PRO A 49 27.73 -25.44 3.94
N SER A 50 27.75 -25.30 5.27
CA SER A 50 26.56 -24.89 6.00
C SER A 50 26.20 -23.54 5.40
N SER A 51 25.12 -23.50 4.63
CA SER A 51 24.62 -22.20 4.20
C SER A 51 24.33 -21.46 5.48
N GLU A 52 24.99 -20.31 5.66
CA GLU A 52 24.83 -19.46 6.84
C GLU A 52 23.35 -19.10 7.10
N PHE A 53 22.51 -19.29 6.08
CA PHE A 53 21.08 -19.13 6.14
C PHE A 53 20.34 -20.38 5.65
N GLU A 54 19.16 -20.63 6.23
CA GLU A 54 18.20 -21.65 5.81
C GLU A 54 16.81 -21.04 5.60
N ASN A 55 15.93 -21.77 4.90
CA ASN A 55 14.55 -21.34 4.68
C ASN A 55 13.63 -22.07 5.66
N ILE A 56 12.87 -21.31 6.44
CA ILE A 56 11.84 -21.82 7.34
C ILE A 56 10.46 -21.30 6.90
N THR A 57 9.42 -22.07 7.20
CA THR A 57 8.02 -21.64 7.01
C THR A 57 7.43 -21.31 8.37
N VAL A 58 6.86 -20.11 8.51
CA VAL A 58 6.38 -19.57 9.79
C VAL A 58 4.95 -19.05 9.66
N GLU A 59 4.23 -18.98 10.78
CA GLU A 59 2.97 -18.23 10.87
C GLU A 59 3.32 -16.81 11.34
N THR A 60 3.02 -15.79 10.52
CA THR A 60 3.26 -14.38 10.88
C THR A 60 2.11 -13.87 11.74
N GLU A 61 2.43 -13.02 12.70
CA GLU A 61 1.46 -12.43 13.62
C GLU A 61 1.27 -10.93 13.34
N LYS A 62 2.37 -10.21 13.11
CA LYS A 62 2.35 -8.76 12.89
C LYS A 62 3.65 -8.30 12.24
N TYR A 63 3.57 -7.25 11.42
CA TYR A 63 4.73 -6.47 10.99
C TYR A 63 4.53 -5.01 11.36
N GLU A 64 5.39 -4.43 12.17
CA GLU A 64 5.31 -3.01 12.54
C GLU A 64 6.70 -2.47 12.87
N ASN A 65 6.95 -1.19 12.58
CA ASN A 65 8.22 -0.53 12.94
C ASN A 65 9.46 -1.32 12.50
N GLU A 66 9.44 -1.85 11.27
CA GLU A 66 10.47 -2.73 10.70
C GLU A 66 10.80 -3.96 11.57
N GLN A 67 9.81 -4.50 12.27
CA GLN A 67 9.93 -5.74 13.04
C GLN A 67 8.83 -6.71 12.61
N LEU A 68 9.22 -7.97 12.39
CA LEU A 68 8.30 -9.07 12.14
C LEU A 68 8.14 -9.91 13.39
N THR A 69 6.90 -10.06 13.85
CA THR A 69 6.50 -11.02 14.87
C THR A 69 5.92 -12.26 14.20
N PHE A 70 6.42 -13.44 14.58
CA PHE A 70 6.01 -14.72 14.00
C PHE A 70 6.19 -15.88 14.97
N THR A 71 5.45 -16.97 14.74
CA THR A 71 5.59 -18.23 15.48
C THR A 71 6.24 -19.30 14.61
N TYR A 72 7.24 -19.99 15.18
CA TYR A 72 7.90 -21.14 14.59
C TYR A 72 8.12 -22.23 15.66
N GLU A 73 7.74 -23.47 15.35
CA GLU A 73 7.83 -24.62 16.28
C GLU A 73 7.24 -24.36 17.69
N GLY A 74 6.15 -23.59 17.76
CA GLY A 74 5.48 -23.24 19.02
C GLY A 74 6.19 -22.19 19.87
N LYS A 75 7.22 -21.52 19.34
CA LYS A 75 7.87 -20.36 19.96
C LYS A 75 7.58 -19.10 19.15
N SER A 76 7.32 -18.00 19.85
CA SER A 76 7.15 -16.68 19.25
C SER A 76 8.50 -15.96 19.17
N TYR A 77 8.72 -15.29 18.05
CA TYR A 77 9.91 -14.50 17.73
C TYR A 77 9.47 -13.10 17.35
N THR A 78 10.29 -12.11 17.65
CA THR A 78 10.15 -10.74 17.12
C THR A 78 11.54 -10.30 16.71
N LEU A 79 11.75 -10.14 15.40
CA LEU A 79 13.06 -9.85 14.83
C LEU A 79 12.98 -8.63 13.90
N PRO A 80 14.04 -7.81 13.82
CA PRO A 80 14.13 -6.77 12.82
C PRO A 80 14.03 -7.34 11.40
N LEU A 81 13.24 -6.67 10.56
CA LEU A 81 13.07 -6.94 9.14
C LEU A 81 12.85 -5.61 8.41
N SER A 82 13.87 -5.15 7.69
CA SER A 82 13.73 -3.95 6.86
C SER A 82 12.75 -4.19 5.72
N ARG A 83 12.07 -3.11 5.30
CA ARG A 83 11.12 -3.10 4.17
C ARG A 83 11.74 -3.66 2.88
N ASP A 84 13.03 -3.43 2.66
CA ASP A 84 13.77 -3.89 1.47
C ASP A 84 13.98 -5.41 1.42
N ASN A 85 13.68 -6.12 2.52
CA ASN A 85 13.87 -7.55 2.65
C ASN A 85 12.58 -8.35 2.40
N PHE A 86 11.47 -7.70 2.03
CA PHE A 86 10.31 -8.40 1.48
C PHE A 86 10.54 -8.77 0.03
N LYS A 87 10.28 -10.03 -0.31
CA LYS A 87 10.41 -10.54 -1.67
C LYS A 87 9.18 -10.15 -2.48
N ASP A 88 9.41 -9.72 -3.72
CA ASP A 88 8.38 -9.37 -4.71
C ASP A 88 7.49 -8.16 -4.34
N ASP A 89 7.75 -7.51 -3.20
CA ASP A 89 7.17 -6.21 -2.88
C ASP A 89 7.79 -5.13 -3.76
N ILE A 90 6.92 -4.35 -4.41
CA ILE A 90 7.31 -3.17 -5.18
C ILE A 90 6.79 -1.96 -4.42
N VAL A 91 7.70 -1.13 -3.94
CA VAL A 91 7.38 0.18 -3.37
C VAL A 91 7.28 1.17 -4.51
N TYR A 92 6.05 1.49 -4.93
CA TYR A 92 5.82 2.48 -5.99
C TYR A 92 6.06 3.91 -5.49
N TYR A 93 5.74 4.17 -4.22
CA TYR A 93 5.84 5.49 -3.61
C TYR A 93 6.54 5.42 -2.25
N PRO A 94 7.57 6.24 -1.99
CA PRO A 94 8.14 6.33 -0.64
C PRO A 94 7.05 6.65 0.40
N GLY A 95 7.03 5.93 1.52
CA GLY A 95 6.01 6.07 2.56
C GLY A 95 4.70 5.29 2.30
N SER A 96 4.51 4.66 1.14
CA SER A 96 3.34 3.79 0.92
C SER A 96 3.41 2.53 1.78
N LYS A 97 2.26 2.06 2.28
CA LYS A 97 2.10 0.74 2.91
C LYS A 97 2.69 -0.33 1.98
N LEU A 98 3.46 -1.26 2.55
CA LEU A 98 3.95 -2.40 1.78
C LEU A 98 2.82 -3.37 1.51
N HIS A 99 2.82 -3.99 0.34
CA HIS A 99 1.84 -5.03 0.03
C HIS A 99 1.97 -6.21 1.00
N SER A 100 3.20 -6.64 1.33
CA SER A 100 3.42 -7.70 2.32
C SER A 100 3.01 -7.28 3.74
N GLU A 101 3.18 -6.01 4.11
CA GLU A 101 2.69 -5.48 5.39
C GLU A 101 1.17 -5.54 5.49
N GLN A 102 0.46 -5.14 4.43
CA GLN A 102 -1.01 -5.21 4.38
C GLN A 102 -1.52 -6.65 4.44
N ILE A 103 -0.82 -7.59 3.80
CA ILE A 103 -1.16 -9.01 3.87
C ILE A 103 -0.97 -9.53 5.30
N ILE A 104 0.18 -9.28 5.93
CA ILE A 104 0.47 -9.74 7.30
C ILE A 104 -0.52 -9.14 8.30
N ASN A 105 -0.73 -7.83 8.24
CA ASN A 105 -1.60 -7.09 9.17
C ASN A 105 -3.05 -7.01 8.67
N ASN A 106 -3.49 -7.96 7.85
CA ASN A 106 -4.79 -7.88 7.19
C ASN A 106 -5.94 -7.69 8.20
N LYS A 107 -6.89 -6.83 7.84
CA LYS A 107 -8.08 -6.55 8.65
C LYS A 107 -9.06 -7.72 8.78
N PHE A 108 -8.87 -8.78 8.00
CA PHE A 108 -9.74 -9.96 8.00
C PHE A 108 -9.41 -10.93 9.15
N GLY A 109 -8.26 -10.75 9.82
CA GLY A 109 -7.77 -11.67 10.84
C GLY A 109 -7.33 -13.02 10.25
N GLU A 110 -7.01 -13.06 8.96
CA GLU A 110 -6.49 -14.26 8.32
C GLU A 110 -5.08 -14.57 8.80
N LYS A 111 -4.85 -15.85 9.12
CA LYS A 111 -3.53 -16.35 9.45
C LYS A 111 -2.66 -16.40 8.22
N VAL A 112 -1.55 -15.69 8.26
CA VAL A 112 -0.62 -15.57 7.14
C VAL A 112 0.60 -16.43 7.40
N THR A 113 0.98 -17.21 6.39
CA THR A 113 2.20 -17.99 6.38
C THR A 113 3.27 -17.28 5.55
N ALA A 114 4.49 -17.22 6.04
CA ALA A 114 5.63 -16.68 5.29
C ALA A 114 6.76 -17.69 5.20
N VAL A 115 7.55 -17.61 4.13
CA VAL A 115 8.84 -18.29 4.01
C VAL A 115 9.93 -17.29 4.36
N LEU A 116 10.66 -17.54 5.44
CA LEU A 116 11.76 -16.71 5.88
C LEU A 116 13.09 -17.36 5.52
N THR A 117 14.05 -16.57 5.04
CA THR A 117 15.46 -16.96 4.99
C THR A 117 16.14 -16.42 6.26
N VAL A 118 16.55 -17.30 7.17
CA VAL A 118 17.08 -16.94 8.51
C VAL A 118 18.44 -17.58 8.77
N ASP A 119 19.22 -17.02 9.70
CA ASP A 119 20.49 -17.59 10.15
C ASP A 119 20.30 -18.81 11.07
N ASP A 120 21.39 -19.56 11.28
CA ASP A 120 21.42 -20.63 12.28
C ASP A 120 21.11 -20.07 13.68
N GLY A 121 20.02 -20.54 14.29
CA GLY A 121 19.52 -20.03 15.57
C GLY A 121 18.41 -18.97 15.50
N ILE A 122 17.97 -18.56 14.30
CA ILE A 122 16.81 -17.65 14.09
C ILE A 122 16.98 -16.34 14.87
N THR A 123 18.09 -15.64 14.63
CA THR A 123 18.37 -14.33 15.23
C THR A 123 18.31 -13.19 14.21
N LYS A 124 18.34 -13.50 12.92
CA LYS A 124 18.32 -12.55 11.82
C LYS A 124 17.49 -13.06 10.65
N ILE A 125 16.62 -12.20 10.13
CA ILE A 125 15.89 -12.44 8.88
C ILE A 125 16.65 -11.78 7.74
N LYS A 126 16.90 -12.53 6.67
CA LYS A 126 17.52 -12.04 5.43
C LYS A 126 16.50 -11.75 4.35
N LEU A 127 15.41 -12.52 4.28
CA LEU A 127 14.36 -12.36 3.28
C LEU A 127 13.04 -12.88 3.84
N CYS A 128 11.93 -12.26 3.46
CA CYS A 128 10.57 -12.69 3.79
C CYS A 128 9.72 -12.78 2.52
N ASP A 129 9.18 -13.97 2.22
CA ASP A 129 8.22 -14.20 1.12
C ASP A 129 6.85 -14.53 1.71
N VAL A 130 5.90 -13.60 1.57
CA VAL A 130 4.53 -13.72 2.10
C VAL A 130 3.51 -14.00 1.00
N ILE A 131 3.71 -13.41 -0.18
CA ILE A 131 2.71 -13.33 -1.25
C ILE A 131 2.35 -14.72 -1.78
N GLY A 132 3.34 -15.57 -2.03
CA GLY A 132 3.13 -16.86 -2.72
C GLY A 132 2.38 -17.92 -1.91
N GLN A 133 2.27 -17.77 -0.58
CA GLN A 133 1.76 -18.83 0.29
C GLN A 133 0.25 -18.75 0.55
N ASN A 134 -0.32 -17.54 0.62
CA ASN A 134 -1.65 -17.32 1.19
C ASN A 134 -2.75 -17.04 0.15
N GLY A 135 -2.36 -16.87 -1.12
CA GLY A 135 -3.22 -16.31 -2.13
C GLY A 135 -2.43 -16.00 -3.40
N LYS A 136 -2.82 -14.94 -4.09
CA LYS A 136 -2.11 -14.46 -5.29
C LYS A 136 -2.36 -12.99 -5.52
N VAL A 137 -1.41 -12.34 -6.17
CA VAL A 137 -1.68 -11.06 -6.83
C VAL A 137 -2.77 -11.28 -7.88
N PHE A 138 -3.79 -10.43 -7.84
CA PHE A 138 -4.94 -10.48 -8.71
C PHE A 138 -5.15 -9.12 -9.39
N SER A 139 -5.51 -9.16 -10.67
CA SER A 139 -5.94 -8.00 -11.43
C SER A 139 -7.08 -8.41 -12.35
N ASN A 140 -8.05 -7.53 -12.53
CA ASN A 140 -9.19 -7.75 -13.43
C ASN A 140 -8.89 -7.43 -14.91
N SER A 141 -7.61 -7.27 -15.27
CA SER A 141 -7.13 -6.80 -16.59
C SER A 141 -8.08 -7.04 -17.78
N GLY A 142 -8.65 -5.94 -18.30
CA GLY A 142 -9.41 -5.89 -19.56
C GLY A 142 -10.91 -6.16 -19.50
N GLY A 143 -11.51 -6.35 -18.31
CA GLY A 143 -12.96 -6.53 -18.13
C GLY A 143 -13.73 -5.23 -17.89
N ILE A 144 -15.03 -5.21 -18.21
CA ILE A 144 -15.96 -4.18 -17.75
C ILE A 144 -16.24 -4.48 -16.27
N CYS A 145 -15.67 -3.68 -15.38
CA CYS A 145 -15.94 -3.75 -13.95
C CYS A 145 -16.55 -2.42 -13.51
N THR A 146 -17.56 -2.51 -12.67
CA THR A 146 -18.14 -1.38 -11.97
C THR A 146 -17.71 -1.41 -10.51
N MET A 147 -17.17 -0.31 -10.01
CA MET A 147 -16.97 -0.08 -8.59
C MET A 147 -18.21 0.62 -8.02
N THR A 148 -18.80 0.06 -6.96
CA THR A 148 -19.93 0.66 -6.26
C THR A 148 -19.59 0.83 -4.78
N ARG A 149 -19.70 2.05 -4.23
CA ARG A 149 -19.55 2.29 -2.79
C ARG A 149 -20.76 1.73 -2.05
N THR A 150 -20.49 0.99 -0.99
CA THR A 150 -21.53 0.40 -0.13
C THR A 150 -21.70 1.14 1.19
N GLY A 151 -20.75 2.02 1.53
CA GLY A 151 -20.80 2.93 2.66
C GLY A 151 -19.40 3.33 3.13
N GLY A 152 -19.17 4.62 3.41
CA GLY A 152 -17.82 5.10 3.72
C GLY A 152 -16.83 4.68 2.62
N SER A 153 -15.68 4.14 2.99
CA SER A 153 -14.65 3.63 2.06
C SER A 153 -14.95 2.24 1.50
N ALA A 154 -15.92 1.50 2.06
CA ALA A 154 -16.24 0.14 1.64
C ALA A 154 -16.87 0.13 0.24
N CYS A 155 -16.41 -0.76 -0.62
CA CYS A 155 -16.87 -0.84 -2.00
C CYS A 155 -16.96 -2.30 -2.49
N GLU A 156 -17.71 -2.48 -3.58
CA GLU A 156 -17.81 -3.72 -4.32
C GLU A 156 -17.33 -3.49 -5.75
N PHE A 157 -16.48 -4.39 -6.24
CA PHE A 157 -16.04 -4.46 -7.63
C PHE A 157 -16.78 -5.60 -8.30
N THR A 158 -17.69 -5.28 -9.22
CA THR A 158 -18.52 -6.26 -9.93
C THR A 158 -18.15 -6.33 -11.41
N ASP A 159 -17.79 -7.53 -11.84
CA ASP A 159 -17.65 -7.90 -13.25
C ASP A 159 -18.62 -9.06 -13.60
N PRO A 160 -18.79 -9.46 -14.88
CA PRO A 160 -19.70 -10.54 -15.24
C PRO A 160 -19.40 -11.91 -14.63
N GLN A 161 -18.20 -12.12 -14.08
CA GLN A 161 -17.75 -13.39 -13.49
C GLN A 161 -17.84 -13.38 -11.97
N ARG A 162 -17.72 -12.22 -11.31
CA ARG A 162 -17.65 -12.12 -9.85
C ARG A 162 -17.98 -10.73 -9.31
N THR A 163 -18.28 -10.71 -8.01
CA THR A 163 -18.22 -9.50 -7.17
C THR A 163 -17.16 -9.71 -6.09
N LEU A 164 -16.24 -8.76 -5.95
CA LEU A 164 -15.26 -8.72 -4.87
C LEU A 164 -15.56 -7.54 -3.94
N LYS A 165 -15.48 -7.78 -2.64
CA LYS A 165 -15.53 -6.71 -1.63
C LYS A 165 -14.14 -6.16 -1.41
N ALA A 166 -14.06 -4.85 -1.28
CA ALA A 166 -12.82 -4.13 -1.07
C ALA A 166 -13.07 -2.90 -0.21
N ASP A 167 -11.99 -2.20 0.11
CA ASP A 167 -12.03 -0.99 0.90
C ASP A 167 -11.04 0.00 0.28
N LEU A 168 -11.48 1.22 0.08
CA LEU A 168 -10.64 2.24 -0.50
C LEU A 168 -9.52 2.70 0.46
N ASN A 169 -9.61 2.41 1.77
CA ASN A 169 -8.49 2.61 2.73
C ASN A 169 -7.34 1.60 2.55
N ASP A 170 -7.51 0.58 1.71
CA ASP A 170 -6.41 -0.30 1.33
C ASP A 170 -5.49 0.35 0.29
N LEU A 171 -5.97 1.41 -0.39
CA LEU A 171 -5.16 2.16 -1.34
C LEU A 171 -4.07 2.97 -0.63
N ILE A 172 -3.12 3.45 -1.41
CA ILE A 172 -2.20 4.48 -0.93
C ILE A 172 -2.94 5.80 -0.71
N VAL A 173 -2.43 6.60 0.23
CA VAL A 173 -3.00 7.92 0.61
C VAL A 173 -3.33 8.81 -0.60
N TYR A 174 -2.55 8.72 -1.69
CA TYR A 174 -2.75 9.56 -2.87
C TYR A 174 -3.90 9.12 -3.78
N GLN A 175 -4.25 7.83 -3.76
CA GLN A 175 -5.38 7.29 -4.52
C GLN A 175 -6.68 7.33 -3.71
N GLU A 176 -6.64 7.68 -2.43
CA GLU A 176 -7.83 7.96 -1.62
C GLU A 176 -8.43 9.30 -2.04
N ILE A 177 -9.12 9.33 -3.17
CA ILE A 177 -9.76 10.53 -3.73
C ILE A 177 -11.27 10.48 -3.52
N ASN A 178 -11.96 11.57 -3.84
CA ASN A 178 -13.43 11.60 -3.80
C ASN A 178 -14.05 10.84 -4.99
N TYR A 179 -13.93 9.51 -5.00
CA TYR A 179 -14.57 8.68 -6.01
C TYR A 179 -16.10 8.81 -5.92
N PRO A 180 -16.79 8.89 -7.06
CA PRO A 180 -18.24 8.75 -7.12
C PRO A 180 -18.73 7.45 -6.47
N ASP A 181 -20.00 7.44 -6.08
CA ASP A 181 -20.64 6.24 -5.51
C ASP A 181 -20.67 5.06 -6.49
N GLU A 182 -20.66 5.33 -7.79
CA GLU A 182 -20.59 4.34 -8.86
C GLU A 182 -19.62 4.80 -9.94
N VAL A 183 -18.66 3.94 -10.29
CA VAL A 183 -17.66 4.19 -11.33
C VAL A 183 -17.59 2.97 -12.24
N ASP A 184 -17.98 3.14 -13.50
CA ASP A 184 -17.86 2.13 -14.53
C ASP A 184 -16.45 2.10 -15.14
N ASP A 185 -16.13 0.99 -15.80
CA ASP A 185 -14.86 0.79 -16.50
C ASP A 185 -13.64 1.06 -15.61
N VAL A 186 -13.56 0.34 -14.48
CA VAL A 186 -12.37 0.38 -13.61
C VAL A 186 -11.44 -0.81 -13.82
N VAL A 187 -10.15 -0.57 -13.69
CA VAL A 187 -9.12 -1.62 -13.58
C VAL A 187 -8.51 -1.54 -12.19
N TYR A 188 -8.35 -2.69 -11.55
CA TYR A 188 -7.77 -2.77 -10.21
C TYR A 188 -6.74 -3.89 -10.09
N VAL A 189 -5.85 -3.73 -9.13
CA VAL A 189 -4.82 -4.68 -8.75
C VAL A 189 -4.85 -4.83 -7.23
N GLY A 190 -4.62 -6.03 -6.73
CA GLY A 190 -4.54 -6.28 -5.29
C GLY A 190 -4.15 -7.72 -4.96
N TYR A 191 -4.32 -8.11 -3.70
CA TYR A 191 -4.10 -9.47 -3.22
C TYR A 191 -5.42 -10.17 -3.01
N LEU A 192 -5.60 -11.34 -3.62
CA LEU A 192 -6.74 -12.22 -3.37
C LEU A 192 -6.30 -13.41 -2.52
N PHE A 193 -6.79 -13.46 -1.29
CA PHE A 193 -6.63 -14.60 -0.39
C PHE A 193 -7.37 -15.83 -0.93
N LYS A 194 -6.98 -17.02 -0.48
CA LYS A 194 -7.60 -18.29 -0.91
C LYS A 194 -9.08 -18.40 -0.51
N ASP A 195 -9.52 -17.69 0.50
CA ASP A 195 -10.91 -17.64 0.96
C ASP A 195 -11.74 -16.53 0.27
N ASN A 196 -11.14 -15.81 -0.67
CA ASN A 196 -11.68 -14.68 -1.45
C ASN A 196 -11.77 -13.34 -0.72
N ASN A 197 -11.13 -13.16 0.45
CA ASN A 197 -10.88 -11.79 0.91
C ASN A 197 -9.89 -11.10 -0.02
N PHE A 198 -10.08 -9.80 -0.23
CA PHE A 198 -9.32 -9.03 -1.20
C PHE A 198 -8.80 -7.75 -0.57
N ILE A 199 -7.50 -7.52 -0.70
CA ILE A 199 -6.84 -6.26 -0.35
C ILE A 199 -6.60 -5.51 -1.65
N LEU A 200 -7.23 -4.35 -1.79
CA LEU A 200 -7.02 -3.47 -2.93
C LEU A 200 -5.65 -2.79 -2.82
N ASN A 201 -4.90 -2.72 -3.91
CA ASN A 201 -3.58 -2.07 -3.93
C ASN A 201 -3.55 -0.89 -4.91
N GLN A 202 -4.18 -1.03 -6.08
CA GLN A 202 -4.23 0.02 -7.10
C GLN A 202 -5.59 0.04 -7.76
N LEU A 203 -6.05 1.25 -8.09
CA LEU A 203 -7.27 1.51 -8.83
C LEU A 203 -6.98 2.49 -9.98
N TYR A 204 -7.47 2.15 -11.16
CA TYR A 204 -7.40 2.95 -12.37
C TYR A 204 -8.80 3.12 -12.95
N VAL A 205 -9.12 4.35 -13.35
CA VAL A 205 -10.42 4.71 -13.93
C VAL A 205 -10.25 4.96 -15.42
N ALA A 206 -11.20 4.51 -16.23
CA ALA A 206 -11.18 4.79 -17.66
C ALA A 206 -11.39 6.29 -17.94
N GLU A 207 -10.47 6.86 -18.70
CA GLU A 207 -10.59 8.18 -19.31
C GLU A 207 -10.59 8.04 -20.84
N TYR A 208 -11.39 8.90 -21.47
CA TYR A 208 -11.51 8.93 -22.93
C TYR A 208 -10.84 10.20 -23.44
N ASP A 209 -9.86 10.02 -24.33
CA ASP A 209 -9.19 11.15 -24.95
C ASP A 209 -10.11 11.87 -25.95
N GLU A 210 -9.60 12.94 -26.56
CA GLU A 210 -10.35 13.74 -27.54
C GLU A 210 -10.71 12.96 -28.83
N ASN A 211 -10.10 11.80 -29.07
CA ASN A 211 -10.42 10.88 -30.16
C ASN A 211 -11.37 9.75 -29.74
N GLY A 212 -11.73 9.67 -28.45
CA GLY A 212 -12.53 8.59 -27.88
C GLY A 212 -11.71 7.32 -27.59
N GLU A 213 -10.38 7.38 -27.62
CA GLU A 213 -9.53 6.28 -27.20
C GLU A 213 -9.57 6.15 -25.67
N LYS A 214 -9.84 4.93 -25.21
CA LYS A 214 -9.92 4.60 -23.80
C LYS A 214 -8.52 4.34 -23.24
N ASN A 215 -8.16 5.10 -22.21
CA ASN A 215 -6.97 4.91 -21.40
C ASN A 215 -7.39 4.68 -19.94
N TYR A 216 -6.59 3.96 -19.19
CA TYR A 216 -6.81 3.78 -17.75
C TYR A 216 -5.77 4.63 -17.03
N GLU A 217 -6.26 5.62 -16.29
CA GLU A 217 -5.41 6.59 -15.60
C GLU A 217 -5.52 6.40 -14.09
N GLU A 218 -4.40 6.63 -13.41
CA GLU A 218 -4.36 6.70 -11.95
C GLU A 218 -4.83 8.08 -11.52
N GLN A 219 -5.90 8.15 -10.75
CA GLN A 219 -6.42 9.41 -10.22
C GLN A 219 -5.84 9.67 -8.83
N LEU A 220 -5.26 10.86 -8.64
CA LEU A 220 -4.47 11.20 -7.47
C LEU A 220 -4.94 12.51 -6.83
N ASN A 221 -4.96 12.58 -5.49
CA ASN A 221 -5.22 13.80 -4.72
C ASN A 221 -3.97 14.68 -4.50
N ARG A 222 -2.85 14.40 -5.17
CA ARG A 222 -1.52 15.01 -4.92
C ARG A 222 -1.47 16.54 -5.03
N ASP A 223 -2.39 17.13 -5.78
CA ASP A 223 -2.44 18.59 -6.00
C ASP A 223 -3.15 19.32 -4.85
N LEU A 224 -3.81 18.58 -3.97
CA LEU A 224 -4.50 19.11 -2.79
C LEU A 224 -3.52 19.42 -1.66
N PRO A 225 -3.75 20.49 -0.89
CA PRO A 225 -2.98 20.76 0.32
C PRO A 225 -3.32 19.78 1.45
N SER A 226 -2.29 19.44 2.22
CA SER A 226 -2.38 18.69 3.48
C SER A 226 -2.18 19.66 4.64
N PHE A 227 -3.14 19.81 5.54
CA PHE A 227 -3.04 20.68 6.72
C PHE A 227 -2.71 19.88 7.97
N PHE A 228 -2.14 20.54 8.97
CA PHE A 228 -1.82 19.92 10.25
C PHE A 228 -2.79 20.42 11.32
N GLY A 229 -3.24 19.53 12.19
CA GLY A 229 -4.19 19.90 13.23
C GLY A 229 -4.40 18.82 14.30
N THR A 230 -5.23 19.16 15.27
CA THR A 230 -5.55 18.26 16.38
C THR A 230 -7.04 17.92 16.36
N VAL A 231 -7.37 16.63 16.46
CA VAL A 231 -8.76 16.17 16.57
C VAL A 231 -9.39 16.75 17.84
N GLN A 232 -10.53 17.41 17.71
CA GLN A 232 -11.27 18.04 18.82
C GLN A 232 -12.42 17.18 19.30
N THR A 233 -13.24 16.72 18.36
CA THR A 233 -14.42 15.89 18.63
C THR A 233 -14.55 14.83 17.53
N ILE A 234 -15.10 13.68 17.89
CA ILE A 234 -15.37 12.56 16.98
C ILE A 234 -16.85 12.23 17.06
N GLY A 235 -17.55 12.37 15.95
CA GLY A 235 -18.92 11.91 15.76
C GLY A 235 -18.96 10.60 14.96
N ASP A 236 -20.16 10.15 14.61
CA ASP A 236 -20.37 8.83 13.98
C ASP A 236 -19.62 8.65 12.65
N ASN A 237 -19.57 9.68 11.81
CA ASN A 237 -18.90 9.66 10.49
C ASN A 237 -18.10 10.93 10.20
N MET A 238 -17.97 11.82 11.19
CA MET A 238 -17.33 13.12 11.04
C MET A 238 -16.39 13.37 12.22
N ALA A 239 -15.30 14.08 11.99
CA ALA A 239 -14.41 14.59 13.02
C ALA A 239 -14.24 16.10 12.87
N GLU A 240 -14.09 16.80 13.98
CA GLU A 240 -13.66 18.20 13.98
C GLU A 240 -12.15 18.26 14.20
N ILE A 241 -11.43 18.88 13.28
CA ILE A 241 -9.98 19.07 13.35
C ILE A 241 -9.71 20.55 13.50
N LYS A 242 -8.99 20.93 14.56
CA LYS A 242 -8.51 22.29 14.74
C LYS A 242 -7.11 22.41 14.17
N LEU A 243 -6.93 23.29 13.20
CA LEU A 243 -5.63 23.46 12.55
C LEU A 243 -4.58 24.03 13.52
N THR A 244 -3.30 23.87 13.17
CA THR A 244 -2.16 24.36 13.97
C THR A 244 -2.15 25.87 14.19
N ASP A 245 -2.86 26.65 13.35
CA ASP A 245 -3.13 28.10 13.58
C ASP A 245 -3.97 28.39 14.84
N LYS A 246 -4.53 27.36 15.46
CA LYS A 246 -5.37 27.38 16.67
C LYS A 246 -6.69 28.16 16.54
N LYS A 247 -7.08 28.57 15.32
CA LYS A 247 -8.29 29.36 15.04
C LYS A 247 -9.23 28.66 14.06
N THR A 248 -8.69 28.03 13.02
CA THR A 248 -9.47 27.40 11.96
C THR A 248 -9.90 26.00 12.39
N VAL A 249 -11.16 25.65 12.13
CA VAL A 249 -11.75 24.35 12.46
C VAL A 249 -12.35 23.74 11.19
N CYS A 250 -11.99 22.50 10.91
CA CYS A 250 -12.47 21.74 9.77
C CYS A 250 -13.33 20.58 10.27
N THR A 251 -14.58 20.50 9.85
CA THR A 251 -15.44 19.32 10.06
C THR A 251 -15.33 18.43 8.83
N VAL A 252 -14.79 17.23 9.00
CA VAL A 252 -14.39 16.35 7.89
C VAL A 252 -14.95 14.95 8.06
N PRO A 253 -15.21 14.21 6.97
CA PRO A 253 -15.61 12.81 7.08
C PRO A 253 -14.45 11.95 7.58
N THR A 254 -14.77 10.85 8.27
CA THR A 254 -13.77 9.93 8.86
C THR A 254 -13.54 8.66 8.05
N TYR A 255 -14.16 8.53 6.88
CA TYR A 255 -14.11 7.27 6.12
C TYR A 255 -12.77 7.01 5.41
N TYR A 256 -11.97 8.05 5.13
CA TYR A 256 -10.56 7.89 4.74
C TYR A 256 -9.67 8.23 5.92
N CYS A 257 -9.21 7.19 6.61
CA CYS A 257 -8.44 7.31 7.84
C CYS A 257 -7.53 6.09 7.97
N ASP A 258 -6.22 6.33 8.03
CA ASP A 258 -5.22 5.25 8.02
C ASP A 258 -5.01 4.56 9.38
N GLY A 259 -5.68 5.04 10.43
CA GLY A 259 -5.60 4.52 11.80
C GLY A 259 -6.81 4.89 12.67
N GLU A 260 -6.70 4.65 13.98
CA GLU A 260 -7.76 4.98 14.95
C GLU A 260 -7.71 6.46 15.36
N LEU A 261 -8.86 7.13 15.35
CA LEU A 261 -8.97 8.50 15.82
C LEU A 261 -9.23 8.56 17.32
N SER A 262 -8.58 9.54 17.98
CA SER A 262 -8.88 9.91 19.35
C SER A 262 -8.82 11.44 19.51
N GLU A 263 -9.62 11.98 20.43
CA GLU A 263 -9.57 13.41 20.74
C GLU A 263 -8.18 13.78 21.27
N GLY A 264 -7.61 14.87 20.76
CA GLY A 264 -6.24 15.28 21.05
C GLY A 264 -5.17 14.69 20.12
N LEU A 265 -5.54 13.77 19.22
CA LEU A 265 -4.61 13.20 18.24
C LEU A 265 -4.13 14.28 17.26
N GLU A 266 -2.82 14.33 17.04
CA GLU A 266 -2.18 15.13 15.99
C GLU A 266 -2.33 14.41 14.65
N VAL A 267 -2.87 15.11 13.65
CA VAL A 267 -3.18 14.55 12.34
C VAL A 267 -2.73 15.47 11.22
N MET A 268 -2.48 14.86 10.07
CA MET A 268 -2.38 15.54 8.79
C MET A 268 -3.66 15.26 8.00
N VAL A 269 -4.29 16.29 7.45
CA VAL A 269 -5.57 16.16 6.74
C VAL A 269 -5.48 16.76 5.34
N ILE A 270 -5.75 15.94 4.31
CA ILE A 270 -5.79 16.38 2.91
C ILE A 270 -7.19 16.89 2.60
N LEU A 271 -7.30 18.13 2.10
CA LEU A 271 -8.58 18.79 1.85
C LEU A 271 -8.66 19.35 0.42
N ASP A 272 -9.86 19.27 -0.17
CA ASP A 272 -10.14 19.90 -1.47
C ASP A 272 -10.40 21.41 -1.31
N CYS A 273 -9.35 22.17 -1.00
CA CYS A 273 -9.42 23.62 -0.81
C CYS A 273 -8.12 24.36 -1.15
N SER A 274 -8.15 25.70 -1.05
CA SER A 274 -6.96 26.55 -1.14
C SER A 274 -6.17 26.53 0.16
N THR A 275 -4.87 26.83 0.10
CA THR A 275 -4.01 27.06 1.28
C THR A 275 -4.43 28.29 2.11
N ASP A 276 -5.25 29.19 1.54
CA ASP A 276 -5.83 30.35 2.25
C ASP A 276 -6.83 29.95 3.36
N LEU A 277 -7.13 28.66 3.50
CA LEU A 277 -7.87 28.13 4.64
C LEU A 277 -7.08 28.31 5.94
N PHE A 278 -5.75 28.16 5.89
CA PHE A 278 -4.88 28.36 7.04
C PHE A 278 -4.90 29.83 7.49
N ASP A 279 -4.96 30.06 8.80
CA ASP A 279 -5.14 31.38 9.45
C ASP A 279 -6.44 32.11 9.09
N SER A 280 -7.38 31.45 8.40
CA SER A 280 -8.67 32.06 8.07
C SER A 280 -9.57 32.29 9.29
N GLY A 281 -9.37 31.49 10.35
CA GLY A 281 -10.21 31.49 11.56
C GLY A 281 -11.64 31.01 11.31
N LYS A 282 -11.90 30.39 10.16
CA LYS A 282 -13.23 29.88 9.80
C LYS A 282 -13.51 28.53 10.44
N SER A 283 -14.80 28.23 10.55
CA SER A 283 -15.29 26.87 10.74
C SER A 283 -15.91 26.41 9.41
N GLU A 284 -15.34 25.39 8.79
CA GLU A 284 -15.73 24.91 7.46
C GLU A 284 -15.96 23.40 7.46
N SER A 285 -16.95 22.94 6.69
CA SER A 285 -17.28 21.52 6.57
C SER A 285 -16.93 21.04 5.17
N PHE A 286 -16.34 19.85 5.10
CA PHE A 286 -15.93 19.23 3.84
C PHE A 286 -16.69 17.92 3.63
N ASP A 287 -16.99 17.60 2.37
CA ASP A 287 -17.62 16.33 1.98
C ASP A 287 -16.59 15.22 1.71
N TYR A 288 -15.31 15.57 1.66
CA TYR A 288 -14.19 14.68 1.43
C TYR A 288 -12.96 15.19 2.21
N ALA A 289 -12.26 14.25 2.82
CA ALA A 289 -10.95 14.46 3.42
C ALA A 289 -10.21 13.12 3.48
N VAL A 290 -8.89 13.17 3.58
CA VAL A 290 -8.05 12.02 3.95
C VAL A 290 -7.33 12.36 5.25
N ILE A 291 -7.43 11.50 6.26
CA ILE A 291 -6.83 11.71 7.58
C ILE A 291 -5.67 10.74 7.77
N CYS A 292 -4.47 11.30 7.91
CA CYS A 292 -3.27 10.59 8.30
C CYS A 292 -3.05 10.74 9.81
N THR A 293 -3.08 9.61 10.52
CA THR A 293 -3.06 9.52 11.98
C THR A 293 -1.65 9.53 12.58
N ASP A 294 -0.62 9.26 11.78
CA ASP A 294 0.78 9.46 12.15
C ASP A 294 1.47 10.39 11.13
N PRO A 295 1.40 11.73 11.32
CA PRO A 295 2.06 12.69 10.45
C PRO A 295 3.57 12.47 10.31
N ALA A 296 4.22 11.84 11.30
CA ALA A 296 5.67 11.62 11.28
C ALA A 296 6.10 10.59 10.24
N GLU A 297 5.23 9.63 9.89
CA GLU A 297 5.50 8.68 8.80
C GLU A 297 5.64 9.36 7.43
N TYR A 298 4.98 10.51 7.26
CA TYR A 298 4.96 11.29 6.02
C TYR A 298 6.05 12.38 6.01
N ASP A 299 6.67 12.68 7.16
CA ASP A 299 7.74 13.68 7.30
C ASP A 299 9.08 13.06 7.73
N PRO A 300 9.83 12.47 6.78
CA PRO A 300 11.17 11.93 7.08
C PRO A 300 12.19 12.99 7.50
N SER A 301 11.87 14.29 7.38
CA SER A 301 12.75 15.38 7.79
C SER A 301 12.61 15.72 9.28
N GLY A 302 11.52 15.30 9.92
CA GLY A 302 11.29 15.45 11.36
C GLY A 302 11.03 16.89 11.79
N HIS A 303 10.18 17.63 11.08
CA HIS A 303 9.73 18.95 11.51
C HIS A 303 8.92 18.86 12.81
N GLU A 304 8.93 19.94 13.58
CA GLU A 304 8.12 20.03 14.80
C GLU A 304 6.65 20.25 14.40
N PHE A 305 5.76 19.32 14.77
CA PHE A 305 4.35 19.34 14.36
C PHE A 305 3.65 20.70 14.54
N GLY A 306 3.89 21.36 15.68
CA GLY A 306 3.28 22.65 16.00
C GLY A 306 3.72 23.83 15.12
N THR A 307 4.80 23.68 14.34
CA THR A 307 5.30 24.73 13.44
C THR A 307 4.81 24.58 12.01
N LEU A 308 4.16 23.46 11.65
CA LEU A 308 3.69 23.19 10.30
C LEU A 308 2.34 23.85 10.03
N ALA A 309 2.21 24.53 8.89
CA ALA A 309 0.94 25.11 8.44
C ALA A 309 0.21 24.16 7.49
N TYR A 310 0.87 23.84 6.37
CA TYR A 310 0.39 22.88 5.38
C TYR A 310 1.56 22.30 4.59
N ALA A 311 1.29 21.23 3.86
CA ALA A 311 2.21 20.60 2.93
C ALA A 311 1.52 20.32 1.59
N LYS A 312 2.31 20.08 0.55
CA LYS A 312 1.84 19.61 -0.75
C LYS A 312 2.75 18.49 -1.24
N ALA A 313 2.22 17.53 -1.98
CA ALA A 313 3.07 16.50 -2.58
C ALA A 313 4.10 17.14 -3.52
N ASP A 314 5.33 16.63 -3.50
CA ASP A 314 6.37 17.03 -4.45
C ASP A 314 6.02 16.48 -5.83
N SER A 315 5.78 17.39 -6.78
CA SER A 315 5.52 17.08 -8.19
C SER A 315 6.56 16.15 -8.84
N ASN A 316 7.80 16.11 -8.34
CA ASN A 316 8.88 15.28 -8.87
C ASN A 316 9.08 13.97 -8.08
N ASN A 317 8.48 13.86 -6.90
CA ASN A 317 8.59 12.67 -6.05
C ASN A 317 7.34 12.53 -5.19
N LEU A 318 6.38 11.72 -5.67
CA LEU A 318 5.11 11.51 -4.99
C LEU A 318 5.25 10.93 -3.58
N GLY A 319 6.39 10.35 -3.19
CA GLY A 319 6.61 9.94 -1.80
C GLY A 319 7.18 11.03 -0.89
N ARG A 320 7.15 12.29 -1.30
CA ARG A 320 7.65 13.42 -0.50
C ARG A 320 6.64 14.54 -0.46
N PHE A 321 6.56 15.18 0.70
CA PHE A 321 5.82 16.41 0.89
C PHE A 321 6.78 17.61 0.95
N ILE A 322 6.33 18.72 0.39
CA ILE A 322 6.95 20.04 0.54
C ILE A 322 6.17 20.76 1.64
N TYR A 323 6.82 20.95 2.78
CA TYR A 323 6.25 21.54 3.98
C TYR A 323 6.35 23.06 3.95
N THR A 324 5.32 23.74 4.47
CA THR A 324 5.32 25.18 4.76
C THR A 324 5.15 25.36 6.25
N GLU A 325 6.14 26.01 6.89
CA GLU A 325 6.06 26.36 8.30
C GLU A 325 5.25 27.66 8.50
N ILE A 326 4.60 27.78 9.66
CA ILE A 326 3.84 28.96 10.07
C ILE A 326 4.73 30.23 9.99
N GLY A 327 5.99 30.12 10.42
CA GLY A 327 6.94 31.22 10.40
C GLY A 327 7.34 31.71 9.00
N ASP A 328 7.00 30.98 7.94
CA ASP A 328 7.22 31.42 6.56
C ASP A 328 6.01 32.14 5.94
N ILE A 329 4.84 32.00 6.55
CA ILE A 329 3.61 32.70 6.17
C ILE A 329 3.54 34.08 6.84
N GLU A 330 4.03 34.19 8.08
CA GLU A 330 3.97 35.41 8.89
C GLU A 330 4.99 36.51 8.48
N LYS A 331 5.90 36.25 7.54
CA LYS A 331 6.97 37.18 7.09
C LYS A 331 6.57 38.02 5.88
#